data_AF-A0A923DE45-F1
#
_entry.id   AF-A0A923DE45-F1
#
_cell.length_a   1.000
_cell.length_b   1.000
_cell.length_c   1.000
_cell.angle_alpha   90.00
_cell.angle_beta   90.00
_cell.angle_gamma   90.00
#
_symmetry.space_group_name_H-M   'P 1'
#
loop_
_entity.id
_entity.type
_entity.pdbx_description
1 polymer ?
#
loop_
_entity_poly.entity_id
_entity_poly.type
_entity_poly.pdbx_seq_one_letter_code
_entity_poly.pdbx_strand_id
1 'polypeptide(L)'
;MKKTIYLILLAFLIILGSSKVDNVSAQGKSDPKKVTTAHTGSFYAVFDLWCGDKVIDLLSGTMNFHCTMQFENDVMLFMNMQYYGSLTGKTGEVFKYKEIAKFDASNVKYYKGHINAIGDKGSHIVISFTALSEEPWFVINNAKCE
;
A
#
# COMPACT_ATOMS: atom_id res chain seq x y z
N MET A 1 81.85 -0.67 23.23
CA MET A 1 81.48 -1.86 22.43
C MET A 1 79.97 -2.08 22.56
N LYS A 2 79.21 -1.55 21.59
CA LYS A 2 77.75 -1.69 21.46
C LYS A 2 77.52 -2.76 20.38
N LYS A 3 76.99 -3.95 20.70
CA LYS A 3 76.42 -4.94 19.74
C LYS A 3 76.00 -6.26 20.41
N THR A 4 75.30 -6.23 21.54
CA THR A 4 74.84 -7.48 22.19
C THR A 4 73.41 -7.41 22.74
N ILE A 5 72.54 -6.66 22.07
CA ILE A 5 71.11 -6.56 22.40
C ILE A 5 70.29 -6.62 21.11
N TYR A 6 70.42 -7.69 20.31
CA TYR A 6 69.58 -7.89 19.12
C TYR A 6 69.33 -9.38 18.79
N LEU A 7 69.31 -10.26 19.79
CA LEU A 7 69.13 -11.71 19.56
C LEU A 7 68.18 -12.41 20.54
N ILE A 8 67.37 -11.65 21.29
CA ILE A 8 66.26 -12.19 22.11
C ILE A 8 64.90 -11.67 21.63
N LEU A 9 64.86 -10.76 20.65
CA LEU A 9 63.62 -10.17 20.11
C LEU A 9 63.05 -10.87 18.87
N LEU A 10 63.68 -11.94 18.36
CA LEU A 10 63.24 -12.63 17.13
C LEU A 10 62.61 -14.02 17.38
N ALA A 11 62.50 -14.46 18.63
CA ALA A 11 61.92 -15.77 18.98
C ALA A 11 60.53 -15.67 19.63
N PHE A 12 60.02 -14.46 19.91
CA PHE A 12 58.71 -14.23 20.54
C PHE A 12 57.58 -13.89 19.55
N LEU A 13 57.81 -14.01 18.24
CA LEU A 13 56.85 -13.60 17.19
C LEU A 13 56.27 -14.75 16.36
N ILE A 14 56.51 -16.02 16.70
CA ILE A 14 56.06 -17.16 15.87
C ILE A 14 55.10 -18.12 16.59
N ILE A 15 54.90 -18.00 17.91
CA ILE A 15 54.07 -18.95 18.65
C ILE A 15 53.14 -18.19 19.57
N LEU A 16 52.04 -17.70 19.01
CA LEU A 16 50.72 -17.63 19.66
C LEU A 16 49.74 -17.07 18.65
N GLY A 17 49.06 -18.00 17.98
CA GLY A 17 47.70 -17.81 17.52
C GLY A 17 47.52 -16.77 16.44
N SER A 18 47.47 -17.25 15.19
CA SER A 18 46.61 -16.75 14.14
C SER A 18 45.48 -15.89 14.70
N SER A 19 45.69 -14.57 14.72
CA SER A 19 44.59 -13.64 14.77
C SER A 19 43.89 -13.87 13.45
N LYS A 20 42.91 -14.79 13.46
CA LYS A 20 41.86 -14.75 12.46
C LYS A 20 41.46 -13.29 12.43
N VAL A 21 41.78 -12.65 11.31
CA VAL A 21 41.07 -11.45 10.90
C VAL A 21 39.63 -11.82 11.15
N ASP A 22 39.02 -11.17 12.14
CA ASP A 22 37.58 -11.15 12.22
C ASP A 22 37.19 -10.55 10.87
N ASN A 23 36.93 -11.43 9.90
CA ASN A 23 35.83 -11.22 9.00
C ASN A 23 34.68 -10.98 9.97
N VAL A 24 34.50 -9.71 10.32
CA VAL A 24 33.22 -9.18 10.75
C VAL A 24 32.38 -9.36 9.50
N SER A 25 31.96 -10.61 9.37
CA SER A 25 31.14 -11.08 8.32
C SER A 25 29.95 -10.16 8.40
N ALA A 26 29.64 -9.50 7.30
CA ALA A 26 28.35 -8.87 7.12
C ALA A 26 27.19 -9.89 7.19
N GLN A 27 27.41 -11.13 7.67
CA GLN A 27 26.41 -12.05 8.22
C GLN A 27 25.74 -11.44 9.44
N GLY A 28 24.75 -10.62 9.16
CA GLY A 28 23.84 -10.09 10.17
C GLY A 28 22.73 -9.24 9.58
N LYS A 29 22.92 -8.68 8.38
CA LYS A 29 21.80 -8.18 7.60
C LYS A 29 21.20 -9.36 6.86
N SER A 30 20.21 -10.02 7.47
CA SER A 30 19.27 -10.82 6.70
C SER A 30 18.77 -9.95 5.54
N ASP A 31 18.72 -10.50 4.33
CA ASP A 31 18.08 -9.79 3.21
C ASP A 31 16.71 -9.28 3.67
N PRO A 32 16.33 -8.05 3.29
CA PRO A 32 15.03 -7.50 3.65
C PRO A 32 13.94 -8.51 3.30
N LYS A 33 13.23 -9.03 4.29
CA LYS A 33 12.14 -9.98 4.03
C LYS A 33 10.97 -9.20 3.48
N LYS A 34 10.62 -9.44 2.21
CA LYS A 34 9.38 -8.96 1.62
C LYS A 34 8.22 -9.80 2.12
N VAL A 35 7.21 -9.17 2.69
CA VAL A 35 5.98 -9.80 3.16
C VAL A 35 4.81 -9.24 2.38
N THR A 36 3.94 -10.09 1.89
CA THR A 36 2.69 -9.68 1.23
C THR A 36 1.51 -10.10 2.11
N THR A 37 0.59 -9.17 2.34
CA THR A 37 -0.68 -9.43 3.04
C THR A 37 -1.86 -9.12 2.12
N ALA A 38 -3.00 -9.77 2.36
CA ALA A 38 -4.22 -9.53 1.62
C ALA A 38 -5.39 -9.35 2.60
N HIS A 39 -6.26 -8.38 2.29
CA HIS A 39 -7.41 -8.02 3.11
C HIS A 39 -8.62 -7.85 2.21
N THR A 40 -9.78 -8.30 2.65
CA THR A 40 -11.05 -8.10 1.97
C THR A 40 -12.05 -7.52 2.94
N GLY A 41 -13.00 -6.78 2.42
CA GLY A 41 -14.08 -6.25 3.22
C GLY A 41 -15.18 -5.64 2.38
N SER A 42 -16.24 -5.27 3.07
CA SER A 42 -17.38 -4.61 2.47
C SER A 42 -17.97 -3.61 3.45
N PHE A 43 -18.61 -2.59 2.91
CA PHE A 43 -19.39 -1.64 3.67
C PHE A 43 -20.60 -1.20 2.87
N TYR A 44 -21.67 -0.85 3.58
CA TYR A 44 -22.86 -0.30 2.95
C TYR A 44 -22.70 1.21 2.82
N ALA A 45 -22.87 1.73 1.61
CA ALA A 45 -22.75 3.15 1.30
C ALA A 45 -24.11 3.73 0.90
N VAL A 46 -24.35 4.98 1.29
CA VAL A 46 -25.52 5.78 0.88
C VAL A 46 -25.05 7.22 0.62
N PHE A 47 -25.33 7.77 -0.56
CA PHE A 47 -24.87 9.10 -0.94
C PHE A 47 -25.68 9.70 -2.09
N ASP A 48 -25.71 11.02 -2.18
CA ASP A 48 -26.42 11.77 -3.22
C ASP A 48 -25.69 11.70 -4.56
N LEU A 49 -26.46 11.54 -5.65
CA LEU A 49 -26.00 11.68 -7.03
C LEU A 49 -26.34 13.08 -7.55
N TRP A 50 -25.32 13.81 -7.98
CA TRP A 50 -25.43 15.19 -8.45
C TRP A 50 -25.26 15.27 -9.97
N CYS A 51 -26.20 15.92 -10.67
CA CYS A 51 -26.00 16.39 -12.03
C CYS A 51 -25.96 17.93 -12.01
N GLY A 52 -24.78 18.52 -12.20
CA GLY A 52 -24.57 19.95 -11.96
C GLY A 52 -24.84 20.31 -10.50
N ASP A 53 -25.70 21.28 -10.26
CA ASP A 53 -26.05 21.77 -8.92
C ASP A 53 -27.31 21.12 -8.33
N LYS A 54 -27.82 20.06 -8.95
CA LYS A 54 -29.04 19.37 -8.52
C LYS A 54 -28.75 17.93 -8.12
N VAL A 55 -29.26 17.55 -6.95
CA VAL A 55 -29.38 16.14 -6.56
C VAL A 55 -30.52 15.53 -7.37
N ILE A 56 -30.21 14.47 -8.12
CA ILE A 56 -31.18 13.79 -8.99
C ILE A 56 -31.57 12.40 -8.49
N ASP A 57 -30.72 11.78 -7.66
CA ASP A 57 -30.98 10.47 -7.07
C ASP A 57 -30.20 10.28 -5.77
N LEU A 58 -30.58 9.28 -4.98
CA LEU A 58 -29.82 8.78 -3.85
C LEU A 58 -29.35 7.37 -4.19
N LEU A 59 -28.04 7.18 -4.22
CA LEU A 59 -27.43 5.89 -4.50
C LEU A 59 -27.19 5.14 -3.19
N SER A 60 -27.47 3.84 -3.21
CA SER A 60 -27.17 2.97 -2.07
C SER A 60 -26.72 1.60 -2.52
N GLY A 61 -25.86 0.95 -1.74
CA GLY A 61 -25.41 -0.40 -2.04
C GLY A 61 -24.19 -0.83 -1.27
N THR A 62 -23.81 -2.09 -1.44
CA THR A 62 -22.61 -2.63 -0.82
C THR A 62 -21.41 -2.34 -1.70
N MET A 63 -20.42 -1.67 -1.13
CA MET A 63 -19.11 -1.49 -1.73
C MET A 63 -18.14 -2.52 -1.18
N ASN A 64 -17.42 -3.20 -2.07
CA ASN A 64 -16.44 -4.23 -1.71
C ASN A 64 -15.05 -3.75 -2.06
N PHE A 65 -14.08 -4.18 -1.27
CA PHE A 65 -12.68 -3.97 -1.55
C PHE A 65 -11.88 -5.26 -1.40
N HIS A 66 -10.81 -5.35 -2.18
CA HIS A 66 -9.72 -6.29 -1.99
C HIS A 66 -8.40 -5.50 -2.01
N CYS A 67 -7.60 -5.65 -0.97
CA CYS A 67 -6.37 -4.92 -0.74
C CYS A 67 -5.20 -5.90 -0.67
N THR A 68 -4.14 -5.62 -1.42
CA THR A 68 -2.86 -6.33 -1.29
C THR A 68 -1.78 -5.34 -0.90
N MET A 69 -1.11 -5.58 0.23
CA MET A 69 -0.02 -4.73 0.74
C MET A 69 1.30 -5.49 0.74
N GLN A 70 2.36 -4.85 0.24
CA GLN A 70 3.73 -5.36 0.33
C GLN A 70 4.52 -4.55 1.35
N PHE A 71 5.22 -5.25 2.24
CA PHE A 71 6.07 -4.69 3.27
C PHE A 71 7.52 -5.19 3.11
N GLU A 72 8.47 -4.36 3.49
CA GLU A 72 9.89 -4.70 3.60
C GLU A 72 10.42 -4.09 4.90
N ASN A 73 10.89 -4.92 5.84
CA ASN A 73 11.31 -4.49 7.19
C ASN A 73 10.25 -3.61 7.88
N ASP A 74 8.99 -4.05 7.87
CA ASP A 74 7.82 -3.35 8.42
C ASP A 74 7.48 -2.00 7.76
N VAL A 75 8.19 -1.61 6.70
CA VAL A 75 7.85 -0.44 5.87
C VAL A 75 6.95 -0.89 4.72
N MET A 76 5.78 -0.28 4.59
CA MET A 76 4.90 -0.52 3.45
C MET A 76 5.56 0.04 2.17
N LEU A 77 5.71 -0.79 1.15
CA LEU A 77 6.26 -0.40 -0.15
C LEU A 77 5.16 0.05 -1.11
N PHE A 78 4.10 -0.74 -1.22
CA PHE A 78 2.92 -0.39 -2.00
C PHE A 78 1.67 -1.08 -1.46
N MET A 79 0.55 -0.46 -1.77
CA MET A 79 -0.78 -1.01 -1.55
C MET A 79 -1.52 -1.03 -2.91
N ASN A 80 -2.13 -2.14 -3.26
CA ASN A 80 -3.02 -2.24 -4.42
C ASN A 80 -4.44 -2.45 -3.90
N MET A 81 -5.35 -1.54 -4.23
CA MET A 81 -6.76 -1.66 -3.95
C MET A 81 -7.53 -2.01 -5.21
N GLN A 82 -8.46 -2.94 -5.07
CA GLN A 82 -9.50 -3.18 -6.05
C GLN A 82 -10.84 -2.88 -5.38
N TYR A 83 -11.59 -1.93 -5.94
CA TYR A 83 -12.95 -1.61 -5.50
C TYR A 83 -13.94 -2.16 -6.52
N TYR A 84 -15.01 -2.80 -6.05
CA TYR A 84 -16.02 -3.36 -6.93
C TYR A 84 -17.37 -3.53 -6.25
N GLY A 85 -18.43 -3.52 -7.05
CA GLY A 85 -19.77 -3.77 -6.55
C GLY A 85 -20.84 -3.17 -7.44
N SER A 86 -21.97 -2.91 -6.81
CA SER A 86 -23.13 -2.31 -7.44
C SER A 86 -23.82 -1.33 -6.49
N LEU A 87 -24.31 -0.24 -7.05
CA LEU A 87 -25.11 0.77 -6.38
C LEU A 87 -26.46 0.86 -7.07
N THR A 88 -27.52 1.03 -6.32
CA THR A 88 -28.87 1.16 -6.83
C THR A 88 -29.39 2.54 -6.50
N GLY A 89 -29.87 3.26 -7.52
CA GLY A 89 -30.60 4.51 -7.33
C GLY A 89 -32.06 4.27 -6.94
N LYS A 90 -32.72 5.27 -6.36
CA LYS A 90 -34.16 5.21 -6.08
C LYS A 90 -34.99 5.09 -7.36
N THR A 91 -34.45 5.55 -8.48
CA THR A 91 -35.00 5.35 -9.84
C THR A 91 -34.96 3.88 -10.30
N GLY A 92 -34.30 3.00 -9.54
CA GLY A 92 -34.14 1.58 -9.83
C GLY A 92 -33.07 1.26 -10.87
N GLU A 93 -32.30 2.25 -11.33
CA GLU A 93 -31.08 1.98 -12.13
C GLU A 93 -29.99 1.37 -11.24
N VAL A 94 -29.29 0.35 -11.77
CA VAL A 94 -28.20 -0.34 -11.07
C VAL A 94 -26.88 -0.02 -11.73
N PHE A 95 -26.01 0.66 -10.99
CA PHE A 95 -24.67 1.07 -11.40
C PHE A 95 -23.64 0.04 -10.97
N LYS A 96 -22.97 -0.59 -11.92
CA LYS A 96 -21.85 -1.52 -11.65
C LYS A 96 -20.53 -0.79 -11.81
N TYR A 97 -19.57 -1.11 -10.96
CA TYR A 97 -18.23 -0.52 -11.02
C TYR A 97 -17.16 -1.53 -10.66
N LYS A 98 -15.96 -1.28 -11.20
CA LYS A 98 -14.73 -1.98 -10.87
C LYS A 98 -13.57 -1.03 -11.11
N GLU A 99 -12.83 -0.72 -10.05
CA GLU A 99 -11.70 0.21 -10.09
C GLU A 99 -10.47 -0.44 -9.46
N ILE A 100 -9.28 -0.13 -9.98
CA ILE A 100 -8.01 -0.61 -9.43
C ILE A 100 -7.12 0.59 -9.19
N ALA A 101 -6.75 0.82 -7.93
CA ALA A 101 -5.86 1.89 -7.52
C ALA A 101 -4.58 1.32 -6.91
N LYS A 102 -3.43 1.87 -7.30
CA LYS A 102 -2.13 1.55 -6.68
C LYS A 102 -1.64 2.77 -5.89
N PHE A 103 -1.30 2.54 -4.64
CA PHE A 103 -0.83 3.55 -3.70
C PHE A 103 0.64 3.28 -3.42
N ASP A 104 1.44 4.33 -3.61
CA ASP A 104 2.83 4.36 -3.16
C ASP A 104 2.84 4.93 -1.74
N ALA A 105 3.20 4.06 -0.78
CA ALA A 105 3.20 4.40 0.63
C ALA A 105 4.29 5.41 1.01
N SER A 106 5.24 5.70 0.11
CA SER A 106 6.30 6.68 0.36
C SER A 106 5.85 8.14 0.26
N ASN A 107 4.72 8.42 -0.40
CA ASN A 107 4.44 9.78 -0.88
C ASN A 107 3.20 10.47 -0.29
N VAL A 108 2.17 9.76 0.19
CA VAL A 108 0.95 10.48 0.66
C VAL A 108 0.14 9.66 1.67
N LYS A 109 -0.21 10.28 2.81
CA LYS A 109 -1.16 9.71 3.81
C LYS A 109 -2.61 9.63 3.32
N TYR A 110 -2.96 10.48 2.35
CA TYR A 110 -4.32 10.63 1.80
C TYR A 110 -4.28 10.57 0.28
N TYR A 111 -5.00 9.63 -0.31
CA TYR A 111 -5.15 9.52 -1.75
C TYR A 111 -6.52 10.00 -2.18
N LYS A 112 -6.58 10.73 -3.30
CA LYS A 112 -7.83 11.12 -3.95
C LYS A 112 -7.96 10.35 -5.25
N GLY A 113 -9.11 9.73 -5.45
CA GLY A 113 -9.39 8.94 -6.64
C GLY A 113 -10.83 9.10 -7.10
N HIS A 114 -11.16 8.41 -8.17
CA HIS A 114 -12.52 8.28 -8.64
C HIS A 114 -12.81 6.84 -9.07
N ILE A 115 -14.10 6.48 -9.08
CA ILE A 115 -14.61 5.21 -9.55
C ILE A 115 -15.59 5.51 -10.68
N ASN A 116 -15.40 4.84 -11.80
CA ASN A 116 -16.36 4.86 -12.91
C ASN A 116 -17.44 3.80 -12.68
N ALA A 117 -18.70 4.22 -12.64
CA ALA A 117 -19.83 3.31 -12.51
C ALA A 117 -20.80 3.46 -13.68
N ILE A 118 -21.15 2.32 -14.29
CA ILE A 118 -22.02 2.24 -15.47
C ILE A 118 -23.36 1.63 -15.06
N GLY A 119 -24.42 2.39 -15.31
CA GLY A 119 -25.80 1.99 -15.09
C GLY A 119 -26.29 1.00 -16.12
N ASP A 120 -27.17 0.08 -15.71
CA ASP A 120 -27.82 -0.89 -16.59
C ASP A 120 -28.82 -0.27 -17.58
N LYS A 121 -29.18 1.01 -17.39
CA LYS A 121 -29.97 1.81 -18.33
C LYS A 121 -29.12 2.76 -19.18
N GLY A 122 -27.79 2.67 -19.08
CA GLY A 122 -26.85 3.40 -19.92
C GLY A 122 -26.30 4.70 -19.32
N SER A 123 -26.71 5.07 -18.11
CA SER A 123 -26.12 6.22 -17.40
C SER A 123 -24.66 5.93 -17.01
N HIS A 124 -23.83 6.96 -16.95
CA HIS A 124 -22.45 6.87 -16.43
C HIS A 124 -22.28 7.91 -15.33
N ILE A 125 -21.73 7.46 -14.21
CA ILE A 125 -21.41 8.32 -13.07
C ILE A 125 -19.96 8.15 -12.64
N VAL A 126 -19.40 9.22 -12.10
CA VAL A 126 -18.09 9.28 -11.47
C VAL A 126 -18.26 9.49 -9.97
N ILE A 127 -17.71 8.58 -9.17
CA ILE A 127 -17.73 8.65 -7.71
C ILE A 127 -16.34 9.05 -7.23
N SER A 128 -16.18 10.26 -6.73
CA SER A 128 -14.91 10.73 -6.16
C SER A 128 -14.76 10.27 -4.72
N PHE A 129 -13.58 9.82 -4.34
CA PHE A 129 -13.31 9.35 -2.98
C PHE A 129 -11.96 9.84 -2.43
N THR A 130 -11.81 9.73 -1.12
CA THR A 130 -10.52 9.88 -0.42
C THR A 130 -10.25 8.65 0.42
N ALA A 131 -9.09 8.03 0.21
CA ALA A 131 -8.64 6.85 0.95
C ALA A 131 -7.42 7.17 1.80
N LEU A 132 -7.29 6.50 2.94
CA LEU A 132 -6.05 6.50 3.71
C LEU A 132 -5.08 5.51 3.06
N SER A 133 -3.80 5.85 2.97
CA SER A 133 -2.80 4.94 2.39
C SER A 133 -2.46 3.75 3.29
N GLU A 134 -2.83 3.82 4.57
CA GLU A 134 -2.51 2.82 5.60
C GLU A 134 -3.70 1.93 5.95
N GLU A 135 -4.91 2.30 5.50
CA GLU A 135 -6.14 1.55 5.77
C GLU A 135 -6.95 1.33 4.48
N PRO A 136 -7.65 0.19 4.34
CA PRO A 136 -8.38 -0.11 3.11
C PRO A 136 -9.69 0.70 2.95
N TRP A 137 -10.03 1.56 3.92
CA TRP A 137 -11.25 2.35 3.92
C TRP A 137 -11.12 3.60 3.07
N PHE A 138 -12.22 3.97 2.42
CA PHE A 138 -12.33 5.25 1.73
C PHE A 138 -13.62 5.96 2.10
N VAL A 139 -13.57 7.27 2.02
CA VAL A 139 -14.69 8.17 2.21
C VAL A 139 -15.14 8.66 0.84
N ILE A 140 -16.43 8.57 0.57
CA ILE A 140 -17.03 9.11 -0.65
C ILE A 140 -17.15 10.62 -0.48
N ASN A 141 -16.55 11.36 -1.41
CA ASN A 141 -16.61 12.82 -1.42
C ASN A 141 -17.86 13.30 -2.17
N ASN A 142 -18.08 12.77 -3.37
CA ASN A 142 -19.27 13.06 -4.19
C ASN A 142 -19.47 11.99 -5.27
N ALA A 143 -20.67 11.96 -5.84
CA ALA A 143 -20.97 11.23 -7.07
C ALA A 143 -21.62 12.17 -8.08
N LYS A 144 -21.14 12.14 -9.32
CA LYS A 144 -21.58 13.03 -10.39
C LYS A 144 -21.94 12.27 -11.66
N CYS A 145 -22.94 12.77 -12.36
CA CYS A 145 -23.27 12.36 -13.71
C CYS A 145 -22.16 12.83 -14.68
N GLU A 146 -21.82 12.01 -15.67
CA GLU A 146 -21.05 12.46 -16.85
C GLU A 146 -21.96 12.97 -17.98
#